data_AF-A0AA43ZM11-F1
#
_entry.id   AF-A0AA43ZM11-F1
#
_cell.length_a   1.000
_cell.length_b   1.000
_cell.length_c   1.000
_cell.angle_alpha   90.00
_cell.angle_beta   90.00
_cell.angle_gamma   90.00
#
_symmetry.space_group_name_H-M   'P 1'
#
loop_
_entity.id
_entity.type
_entity.pdbx_description
1 polymer ?
#
loop_
_entity_poly.entity_id
_entity_poly.type
_entity_poly.pdbx_seq_one_letter_code
_entity_poly.pdbx_strand_id
1 'polypeptide(L)'
;MDNGHHFRDKLEGGISALFHESRTADMLTMDPAFFVAWRKRQGFTQVTLSERIHVNLFTVKRWEGGSRKIPPYMGLIMAAIENDLEPIGTEAMIEVEGSDD
;
A
#
# COMPACT_ATOMS: atom_id res chain seq x y z
N MET A 1 -20.36 -55.81 -6.91
CA MET A 1 -20.40 -54.96 -5.71
C MET A 1 -19.18 -54.08 -5.77
N ASP A 2 -19.42 -52.82 -6.06
CA ASP A 2 -18.44 -51.78 -6.37
C ASP A 2 -17.86 -51.22 -5.07
N ASN A 3 -16.60 -51.53 -4.80
CA ASN A 3 -15.87 -51.02 -3.63
C ASN A 3 -14.85 -49.94 -4.01
N GLY A 4 -14.97 -49.34 -5.20
CA GLY A 4 -14.01 -48.36 -5.72
C GLY A 4 -14.32 -46.89 -5.40
N HIS A 5 -15.58 -46.57 -5.04
CA HIS A 5 -16.02 -45.18 -4.93
C HIS A 5 -15.90 -44.55 -3.53
N HIS A 6 -15.60 -45.31 -2.48
CA HIS A 6 -15.66 -44.77 -1.10
C HIS A 6 -14.31 -44.32 -0.51
N PHE A 7 -13.19 -44.50 -1.23
CA PHE A 7 -11.85 -44.15 -0.72
C PHE A 7 -11.28 -42.85 -1.29
N ARG A 8 -11.92 -42.26 -2.31
CA ARG A 8 -11.48 -41.00 -2.94
C ARG A 8 -12.11 -39.74 -2.33
N ASP A 9 -13.24 -39.85 -1.64
CA ASP A 9 -13.96 -38.68 -1.08
C ASP A 9 -13.37 -38.11 0.22
N LYS A 10 -12.45 -38.82 0.89
CA LYS A 10 -11.87 -38.35 2.17
C LYS A 10 -10.55 -37.58 2.06
N LEU A 11 -9.99 -37.41 0.86
CA LEU A 11 -8.74 -36.68 0.66
C LEU A 11 -8.91 -35.30 0.00
N GLU A 12 -10.05 -35.01 -0.64
CA GLU A 12 -10.27 -33.71 -1.29
C GLU A 12 -10.84 -32.64 -0.34
N GLY A 13 -11.45 -33.04 0.79
CA GLY A 13 -11.98 -32.11 1.80
C GLY A 13 -10.94 -31.50 2.73
N GLY A 14 -9.80 -32.18 2.95
CA GLY A 14 -8.77 -31.75 3.92
C GLY A 14 -7.80 -30.71 3.37
N ILE A 15 -7.50 -30.77 2.07
CA ILE A 15 -6.53 -29.85 1.44
C ILE A 15 -7.16 -28.48 1.20
N SER A 16 -8.46 -28.42 0.90
CA SER A 16 -9.20 -27.16 0.70
C SER A 16 -9.24 -26.28 1.96
N ALA A 17 -9.34 -26.88 3.15
CA ALA A 17 -9.33 -26.16 4.42
C ALA A 17 -7.94 -25.61 4.80
N LEU A 18 -6.85 -26.29 4.39
CA LEU A 18 -5.47 -25.84 4.63
C LEU A 18 -5.01 -24.73 3.67
N PHE A 19 -5.73 -24.48 2.57
CA PHE A 19 -5.45 -23.38 1.63
C PHE A 19 -6.38 -22.17 1.81
N HIS A 20 -7.26 -22.16 2.83
CA HIS A 20 -8.07 -20.99 3.15
C HIS A 20 -7.40 -20.03 4.15
N GLU A 21 -6.38 -20.48 4.88
CA GLU A 21 -5.66 -19.67 5.87
C GLU A 21 -4.44 -18.90 5.33
N SER A 22 -4.21 -18.91 4.02
CA SER A 22 -3.06 -18.23 3.40
C SER A 22 -3.45 -17.32 2.24
N ARG A 23 -4.46 -16.45 2.40
CA ARG A 23 -4.81 -15.43 1.38
C ARG A 23 -5.28 -14.06 1.89
N THR A 24 -4.82 -13.65 3.05
CA THR A 24 -4.51 -12.23 3.27
C THR A 24 -3.22 -12.18 4.06
N ALA A 25 -2.07 -12.08 3.38
CA ALA A 25 -0.99 -11.33 4.00
C ALA A 25 -1.64 -10.01 4.41
N ASP A 26 -1.71 -9.73 5.71
CA ASP A 26 -2.31 -8.50 6.23
C ASP A 26 -1.82 -7.35 5.37
N MET A 27 -2.73 -6.70 4.64
CA MET A 27 -2.37 -5.61 3.76
C MET A 27 -1.81 -4.49 4.63
N LEU A 28 -0.49 -4.44 4.75
CA LEU A 28 0.23 -3.50 5.60
C LEU A 28 -0.14 -2.08 5.19
N THR A 29 -0.41 -1.24 6.18
CA THR A 29 -0.58 0.20 6.02
C THR A 29 0.21 0.87 7.13
N MET A 30 0.72 2.07 6.87
CA MET A 30 1.33 2.89 7.91
C MET A 30 0.25 3.46 8.82
N ASP A 31 0.58 3.63 10.11
CA ASP A 31 -0.24 4.40 11.05
C ASP A 31 -0.31 5.88 10.62
N PRO A 32 -1.51 6.45 10.39
CA PRO A 32 -1.66 7.86 10.03
C PRO A 32 -1.05 8.82 11.06
N ALA A 33 -1.13 8.52 12.36
CA ALA A 33 -0.58 9.40 13.39
C ALA A 33 0.94 9.49 13.30
N PHE A 34 1.61 8.34 13.13
CA PHE A 34 3.05 8.29 12.85
C PHE A 34 3.42 9.06 11.58
N PHE A 35 2.68 8.88 10.48
CA PHE A 35 2.92 9.57 9.21
C PHE A 35 2.81 11.10 9.33
N VAL A 36 1.76 11.59 10.02
CA VAL A 36 1.59 13.04 10.30
C VAL A 36 2.75 13.59 11.12
N ALA A 37 3.15 12.86 12.17
CA ALA A 37 4.25 13.28 13.02
C ALA A 37 5.56 13.35 12.24
N TRP A 38 5.84 12.34 11.40
CA TRP A 38 7.00 12.35 10.52
C TRP A 38 7.00 13.53 9.57
N ARG A 39 5.91 13.77 8.81
CA ARG A 39 5.82 14.88 7.86
C ARG A 39 6.13 16.22 8.52
N LYS A 40 5.56 16.46 9.70
CA LYS A 40 5.80 17.68 10.49
C LYS A 40 7.26 17.82 10.93
N ARG A 41 7.93 16.73 11.32
CA ARG A 41 9.37 16.76 11.67
C ARG A 41 10.25 17.13 10.48
N GLN A 42 9.86 16.73 9.27
CA GLN A 42 10.55 17.13 8.04
C GLN A 42 10.24 18.58 7.61
N GLY A 43 9.37 19.30 8.34
CA GLY A 43 9.00 20.68 8.01
C GLY A 43 7.98 20.83 6.87
N PHE A 44 7.43 19.72 6.35
CA PHE A 44 6.47 19.77 5.25
C PHE A 44 5.05 20.11 5.72
N THR A 45 4.37 20.94 4.95
CA THR A 45 2.91 21.03 4.90
C THR A 45 2.33 19.86 4.10
N GLN A 46 1.01 19.65 4.14
CA GLN A 46 0.37 18.64 3.27
C GLN A 46 0.60 18.95 1.79
N VAL A 47 0.58 20.24 1.41
CA VAL A 47 0.80 20.72 0.03
C VAL A 47 2.23 20.39 -0.43
N THR A 48 3.23 20.84 0.33
CA THR A 48 4.64 20.63 -0.03
C THR A 48 5.02 19.15 -0.05
N LEU A 49 4.47 18.31 0.86
CA LEU A 49 4.65 16.87 0.73
C LEU A 49 4.01 16.34 -0.55
N SER A 50 2.78 16.74 -0.86
CA SER A 50 2.05 16.26 -2.04
C SER A 50 2.79 16.56 -3.35
N GLU A 51 3.41 17.73 -3.42
CA GLU A 51 4.28 18.15 -4.53
C GLU A 51 5.56 17.30 -4.56
N ARG A 52 6.25 17.14 -3.41
CA ARG A 52 7.52 16.40 -3.32
C ARG A 52 7.39 14.93 -3.76
N ILE A 53 6.25 14.30 -3.51
CA ILE A 53 6.01 12.87 -3.87
C ILE A 53 5.07 12.69 -5.05
N HIS A 54 4.76 13.77 -5.78
CA HIS A 54 3.90 13.78 -6.97
C HIS A 54 2.56 13.06 -6.79
N VAL A 55 1.87 13.33 -5.68
CA VAL A 55 0.53 12.79 -5.40
C VAL A 55 -0.47 13.92 -5.24
N ASN A 56 -1.72 13.70 -5.62
CA ASN A 56 -2.78 14.69 -5.41
C ASN A 56 -2.93 15.02 -3.90
N LEU A 57 -3.03 16.31 -3.56
CA LEU A 57 -3.22 16.80 -2.18
C LEU A 57 -4.37 16.12 -1.42
N PHE A 58 -5.50 15.84 -2.09
CA PHE A 58 -6.62 15.14 -1.48
C PHE A 58 -6.26 13.72 -1.04
N THR A 59 -5.33 13.06 -1.75
CA THR A 59 -4.81 11.75 -1.33
C THR A 59 -4.05 11.86 -0.01
N VAL A 60 -3.18 12.87 0.15
CA VAL A 60 -2.48 13.12 1.42
C VAL A 60 -3.46 13.41 2.54
N LYS A 61 -4.49 14.24 2.28
CA LYS A 61 -5.56 14.51 3.27
C LYS A 61 -6.29 13.23 3.69
N ARG A 62 -6.62 12.34 2.74
CA ARG A 62 -7.29 11.06 3.03
C ARG A 62 -6.38 10.07 3.76
N TRP A 63 -5.09 10.06 3.48
CA TRP A 63 -4.09 9.28 4.23
C TRP A 63 -4.01 9.73 5.68
N GLU A 64 -3.84 11.02 5.92
CA GLU A 64 -3.73 11.57 7.27
C GLU A 64 -5.06 11.48 8.04
N GLY A 65 -6.18 11.61 7.35
CA GLY A 65 -7.52 11.45 7.92
C GLY A 65 -7.96 9.98 8.06
N GLY A 66 -7.16 9.01 7.59
CA GLY A 66 -7.45 7.58 7.69
C GLY A 66 -8.55 7.05 6.76
N SER A 67 -9.15 7.88 5.92
CA SER A 67 -10.16 7.46 4.93
C SER A 67 -9.57 6.76 3.71
N ARG A 68 -8.24 6.77 3.56
CA ARG A 68 -7.50 5.95 2.59
C ARG A 68 -6.30 5.32 3.30
N LYS A 69 -6.05 4.02 3.05
CA LYS A 69 -4.84 3.34 3.54
C LYS A 69 -3.58 4.00 2.98
N ILE A 70 -2.56 4.12 3.82
CA ILE A 70 -1.24 4.61 3.42
C ILE A 70 -0.49 3.45 2.78
N PRO A 71 0.04 3.59 1.55
CA PRO A 71 0.75 2.51 0.90
C PRO A 71 1.94 2.02 1.74
N PRO A 72 2.15 0.71 1.92
CA PRO A 72 3.23 0.22 2.77
C PRO A 72 4.64 0.58 2.26
N TYR A 73 4.80 0.87 0.97
CA TYR A 73 6.05 1.40 0.42
C TYR A 73 6.35 2.86 0.84
N MET A 74 5.43 3.54 1.54
CA MET A 74 5.64 4.91 2.04
C MET A 74 6.89 5.01 2.92
N GLY A 75 7.23 3.96 3.67
CA GLY A 75 8.48 3.93 4.45
C GLY A 75 9.74 4.10 3.61
N LEU A 76 9.76 3.60 2.36
CA LEU A 76 10.87 3.77 1.43
C LEU A 76 10.99 5.22 0.96
N ILE A 77 9.86 5.85 0.65
CA ILE A 77 9.80 7.27 0.26
C ILE A 77 10.29 8.15 1.42
N MET A 78 9.84 7.86 2.64
CA MET A 78 10.27 8.56 3.84
C MET A 78 11.78 8.46 4.07
N ALA A 79 12.35 7.26 3.93
CA ALA A 79 13.79 7.05 4.04
C ALA A 79 14.57 7.82 2.96
N ALA A 80 14.07 7.85 1.72
CA ALA A 80 14.69 8.63 0.65
C ALA A 80 14.72 10.13 0.96
N ILE A 81 13.59 10.67 1.45
CA ILE A 81 13.48 12.07 1.85
C ILE A 81 14.40 12.41 3.03
N GLU A 82 14.47 11.55 4.06
CA GLU A 82 15.35 11.77 5.22
C GLU A 82 16.84 11.78 4.87
N ASN A 83 17.21 11.11 3.76
CA ASN A 83 18.58 11.05 3.27
C ASN A 83 18.83 11.98 2.07
N ASP A 84 17.90 12.89 1.79
CA ASP A 84 17.99 13.89 0.71
C ASP A 84 18.28 13.25 -0.66
N LEU A 85 17.64 12.11 -0.93
CA LEU A 85 17.77 11.39 -2.19
C LEU A 85 16.76 11.92 -3.22
N GLU A 86 17.23 12.08 -4.47
CA GLU A 86 16.37 12.45 -5.59
C GLU A 86 15.75 11.22 -6.27
N PRO A 87 14.51 11.32 -6.81
CA PRO A 87 13.87 10.24 -7.53
C PRO A 87 14.63 9.83 -8.80
N ILE A 88 14.83 8.52 -8.97
CA ILE A 88 15.34 7.94 -10.22
C ILE A 88 14.23 7.92 -11.26
N GLY A 89 14.55 8.26 -12.51
CA GLY A 89 13.59 8.23 -13.63
C GLY A 89 12.79 9.53 -13.78
N THR A 90 13.21 10.62 -13.12
CA THR A 90 12.58 11.94 -13.26
C THR A 90 12.57 12.39 -14.73
N GLU A 91 13.64 12.09 -15.46
CA GLU A 91 13.80 12.33 -16.90
C GLU A 91 12.81 11.56 -17.79
N ALA A 92 12.18 10.52 -17.25
CA ALA A 92 11.21 9.67 -17.95
C ALA A 92 9.77 9.90 -17.48
N MET A 93 9.53 10.85 -16.57
CA MET A 93 8.18 11.20 -16.13
C MET A 93 7.44 11.95 -17.25
N ILE A 94 6.18 11.58 -17.46
CA ILE A 94 5.30 12.21 -18.45
C ILE A 94 4.16 12.93 -17.74
N GLU A 95 3.76 14.08 -18.29
CA GLU A 95 2.52 14.73 -17.89
C GLU A 95 1.33 13.92 -18.41
N VAL A 96 0.38 13.64 -17.53
CA VAL A 96 -0.90 13.04 -17.89
C VAL A 96 -1.95 14.14 -17.73
N GLU A 97 -2.59 14.54 -18.82
CA GLU A 97 -3.73 15.46 -18.78
C GLU A 97 -4.81 14.84 -17.87
N GLY A 98 -5.22 15.59 -16.84
CA GLY A 98 -6.13 15.07 -15.81
C GLY A 98 -7.51 14.74 -16.38
N SER A 99 -8.08 13.59 -15.99
CA SER A 99 -9.53 13.44 -15.97
C SER A 99 -10.06 14.23 -14.76
N ASP A 100 -10.86 15.26 -15.03
CA ASP A 100 -11.61 15.96 -14.00
C ASP A 100 -12.67 14.99 -13.41
N ASP A 101 -12.31 14.28 -12.35
CA ASP A 101 -13.20 13.42 -11.54
C ASP A 101 -13.36 13.95 -10.10
#